data_AF-A0AA51MJH1-F1
#
_entry.id   AF-A0AA51MJH1-F1
#
_cell.length_a   1.000
_cell.length_b   1.000
_cell.length_c   1.000
_cell.angle_alpha   90.00
_cell.angle_beta   90.00
_cell.angle_gamma   90.00
#
_symmetry.space_group_name_H-M   'P 1'
#
loop_
_entity.id
_entity.type
_entity.pdbx_description
1 polymer ?
#
loop_
_entity_poly.entity_id
_entity_poly.type
_entity_poly.pdbx_seq_one_letter_code
_entity_poly.pdbx_strand_id
1 'polypeptide(L)'
;MKQANFIPSAYCLLLLTLLPLNGCEKRDAAPPPTPPVESIVEPVIIPDADKLQPDHSTTVNTQPPSNNPTTVETQNLASLPPPEPTPELETMPTPPEKPNTLKIPNLAQQTLPSSDFSLRFRATGESFYTEITLANGILSYTYFEDTDGRCAQWVQSTPCWQAEDLKTISLALRPEDLDNLYAVIKESGALTLKRDTFGGAKAGQRHYPQTLDIMLDGKEKQLVYQSFPGSSPKPEAFARLETVLLEYARDLPH
;
A
#
# COMPACT_ATOMS: atom_id res chain seq x y z
N MET A 1 79.42 1.06 -8.76
CA MET A 1 79.57 0.18 -7.58
C MET A 1 78.23 -0.52 -7.33
N LYS A 2 78.23 -1.86 -7.28
CA LYS A 2 77.40 -2.82 -6.49
C LYS A 2 75.93 -2.46 -6.17
N GLN A 3 74.93 -3.33 -6.16
CA GLN A 3 74.66 -4.71 -6.55
C GLN A 3 73.16 -4.90 -6.22
N ALA A 4 72.46 -5.76 -6.94
CA ALA A 4 71.08 -6.15 -6.64
C ALA A 4 70.97 -6.89 -5.30
N ASN A 5 69.78 -6.89 -4.68
CA ASN A 5 69.31 -8.02 -3.89
C ASN A 5 67.80 -8.19 -3.98
N PHE A 6 67.44 -9.46 -4.08
CA PHE A 6 66.17 -10.08 -4.42
C PHE A 6 65.67 -10.83 -3.16
N ILE A 7 64.40 -11.25 -3.19
CA ILE A 7 63.76 -12.40 -2.51
C ILE A 7 62.69 -12.07 -1.43
N PRO A 8 61.57 -12.84 -1.43
CA PRO A 8 60.26 -12.49 -0.88
C PRO A 8 59.90 -13.27 0.39
N SER A 9 58.80 -12.88 1.06
CA SER A 9 58.21 -13.64 2.16
C SER A 9 56.95 -14.37 1.67
N ALA A 10 57.12 -15.68 1.47
CA ALA A 10 56.05 -16.66 1.46
C ALA A 10 55.75 -17.11 2.90
N TYR A 11 54.67 -17.89 3.05
CA TYR A 11 54.23 -18.66 4.23
C TYR A 11 53.03 -18.10 5.01
N CYS A 12 51.83 -18.43 4.54
CA CYS A 12 50.80 -18.92 5.46
C CYS A 12 50.26 -20.24 4.90
N LEU A 13 50.79 -21.32 5.47
CA LEU A 13 50.45 -22.72 5.21
C LEU A 13 49.02 -23.01 5.65
N LEU A 14 48.20 -23.44 4.69
CA LEU A 14 46.92 -24.11 4.90
C LEU A 14 47.21 -25.55 5.35
N LEU A 15 47.08 -25.83 6.65
CA LEU A 15 47.04 -27.19 7.21
C LEU A 15 45.57 -27.60 7.42
N LEU A 16 45.02 -28.33 6.47
CA LEU A 16 43.79 -29.10 6.62
C LEU A 16 44.18 -30.52 7.06
N THR A 17 44.13 -30.76 8.37
CA THR A 17 44.32 -32.08 8.96
C THR A 17 43.04 -32.90 8.81
N LEU A 18 43.14 -33.99 8.06
CA LEU A 18 42.19 -35.11 8.02
C LEU A 18 42.21 -35.85 9.37
N LEU A 19 41.03 -36.02 9.98
CA LEU A 19 40.79 -36.97 11.07
C LEU A 19 39.66 -37.92 10.63
N PRO A 20 39.89 -39.25 10.63
CA PRO A 20 38.83 -40.24 10.53
C PRO A 20 38.44 -40.71 11.94
N LEU A 21 37.15 -40.71 12.27
CA LEU A 21 36.64 -41.51 13.38
C LEU A 21 35.34 -42.23 12.99
N ASN A 22 35.44 -43.54 13.14
CA ASN A 22 34.45 -44.58 13.02
C ASN A 22 33.16 -44.32 13.82
N GLY A 23 32.06 -44.88 13.30
CA GLY A 23 31.07 -45.57 14.12
C GLY A 23 29.90 -44.72 14.61
N CYS A 24 28.79 -44.76 13.88
CA CYS A 24 27.46 -44.71 14.51
C CYS A 24 26.60 -45.82 13.92
N GLU A 25 26.36 -46.78 14.80
CA GLU A 25 25.58 -47.98 14.66
C GLU A 25 24.08 -47.64 14.56
N LYS A 26 23.41 -48.45 13.76
CA LYS A 26 21.98 -48.53 13.48
C LYS A 26 21.11 -48.55 14.75
N ARG A 27 20.09 -47.70 14.84
CA ARG A 27 18.85 -47.96 15.61
C ARG A 27 17.65 -47.23 14.98
N ASP A 28 16.94 -47.96 14.12
CA ASP A 28 15.50 -47.78 13.95
C ASP A 28 14.83 -48.17 15.27
N ALA A 29 14.23 -47.19 15.94
CA ALA A 29 13.27 -47.43 17.02
C ALA A 29 12.17 -46.39 16.92
N ALA A 30 10.95 -46.86 16.60
CA ALA A 30 9.75 -46.05 16.65
C ALA A 30 9.53 -45.51 18.08
N PRO A 31 8.98 -44.30 18.23
CA PRO A 31 8.61 -43.77 19.54
C PRO A 31 7.53 -44.65 20.20
N PRO A 32 7.57 -44.83 21.53
CA PRO A 32 6.54 -45.58 22.24
C PRO A 32 5.16 -44.89 22.15
N PRO A 33 4.06 -45.64 22.14
CA PRO A 33 2.72 -45.07 22.09
C PRO A 33 2.43 -44.24 23.34
N THR A 34 1.96 -43.00 23.13
CA THR A 34 1.40 -42.12 24.15
C THR A 34 0.23 -42.81 24.86
N PRO A 35 0.12 -42.73 26.21
CA PRO A 35 -1.07 -43.20 26.92
C PRO A 35 -2.29 -42.34 26.55
N PRO A 36 -3.52 -42.90 26.63
CA PRO A 36 -4.73 -42.17 26.28
C PRO A 36 -4.93 -41.00 27.24
N VAL A 37 -5.09 -39.81 26.67
CA VAL A 37 -5.52 -38.62 27.41
C VAL A 37 -6.98 -38.86 27.82
N GLU A 38 -7.20 -39.03 29.12
CA GLU A 38 -8.54 -38.98 29.71
C GLU A 38 -9.17 -37.62 29.39
N SER A 39 -10.24 -37.67 28.60
CA SER A 39 -11.11 -36.55 28.28
C SER A 39 -11.90 -36.16 29.52
N ILE A 40 -11.34 -35.27 30.36
CA ILE A 40 -12.12 -34.54 31.36
C ILE A 40 -12.85 -33.42 30.62
N VAL A 41 -14.10 -33.67 30.28
CA VAL A 41 -15.04 -32.65 29.82
C VAL A 41 -15.50 -31.88 31.07
N GLU A 42 -14.89 -30.74 31.35
CA GLU A 42 -15.53 -29.74 32.22
C GLU A 42 -16.65 -29.05 31.41
N PRO A 43 -17.90 -29.01 31.91
CA PRO A 43 -18.96 -28.26 31.26
C PRO A 43 -18.69 -26.77 31.43
N VAL A 44 -18.38 -26.09 30.33
CA VAL A 44 -18.41 -24.63 30.24
C VAL A 44 -19.86 -24.18 30.45
N ILE A 45 -20.14 -23.61 31.61
CA ILE A 45 -21.40 -22.90 31.88
C ILE A 45 -21.37 -21.60 31.07
N ILE A 46 -22.11 -21.58 29.97
CA ILE A 46 -22.43 -20.36 29.23
C ILE A 46 -23.53 -19.64 30.02
N PRO A 47 -23.34 -18.40 30.49
CA PRO A 47 -24.44 -17.64 31.08
C PRO A 47 -25.49 -17.31 30.00
N ASP A 48 -26.75 -17.58 30.34
CA ASP A 48 -27.97 -17.30 29.55
C ASP A 48 -27.93 -15.93 28.86
N ALA A 49 -28.03 -15.94 27.54
CA ALA A 49 -28.06 -14.74 26.69
C ALA A 49 -29.47 -14.10 26.59
N ASP A 50 -30.31 -14.29 27.61
CA ASP A 50 -31.75 -13.95 27.52
C ASP A 50 -32.21 -12.92 28.57
N LYS A 51 -31.31 -11.99 28.95
CA LYS A 51 -31.66 -10.78 29.72
C LYS A 51 -30.82 -9.57 29.33
N LEU A 52 -31.07 -9.03 28.15
CA LEU A 52 -30.77 -7.62 27.86
C LEU A 52 -32.00 -7.01 27.17
N GLN A 53 -32.88 -6.40 27.98
CA GLN A 53 -33.89 -5.49 27.48
C GLN A 53 -33.21 -4.20 27.02
N PRO A 54 -33.60 -3.60 25.88
CA PRO A 54 -33.08 -2.32 25.45
C PRO A 54 -33.74 -1.19 26.25
N ASP A 55 -32.93 -0.42 26.97
CA ASP A 55 -33.37 0.84 27.58
C ASP A 55 -33.73 1.86 26.49
N HIS A 56 -34.84 2.54 26.75
CA HIS A 56 -35.40 3.60 25.94
C HIS A 56 -34.56 4.87 25.93
N SER A 57 -34.69 5.61 24.83
CA SER A 57 -34.54 7.06 24.72
C SER A 57 -33.12 7.64 24.63
N THR A 58 -32.73 7.97 23.41
CA THR A 58 -32.23 9.33 23.13
C THR A 58 -32.71 9.75 21.74
N THR A 59 -33.75 10.58 21.70
CA THR A 59 -34.27 11.20 20.49
C THR A 59 -33.31 12.33 20.08
N VAL A 60 -32.55 12.12 19.00
CA VAL A 60 -31.74 13.17 18.38
C VAL A 60 -32.66 13.98 17.46
N ASN A 61 -32.96 15.20 17.88
CA ASN A 61 -33.74 16.17 17.12
C ASN A 61 -32.87 16.71 15.97
N THR A 62 -33.14 16.27 14.73
CA THR A 62 -32.47 16.78 13.53
C THR A 62 -33.49 17.55 12.71
N GLN A 63 -33.54 18.87 12.91
CA GLN A 63 -34.32 19.77 12.07
C GLN A 63 -33.39 20.37 10.99
N PRO A 64 -33.68 20.19 9.69
CA PRO A 64 -32.90 20.82 8.62
C PRO A 64 -33.27 22.31 8.47
N PRO A 65 -32.33 23.21 8.14
CA PRO A 65 -32.65 24.60 7.84
C PRO A 65 -33.36 24.72 6.48
N SER A 66 -34.47 25.44 6.53
CA SER A 66 -35.34 25.79 5.40
C SER A 66 -34.74 26.95 4.59
N ASN A 67 -34.64 26.75 3.28
CA ASN A 67 -34.29 27.77 2.30
C ASN A 67 -35.55 28.53 1.88
N ASN A 68 -35.52 29.87 1.87
CA ASN A 68 -36.38 30.64 0.97
C ASN A 68 -35.71 31.96 0.53
N PRO A 69 -35.86 32.36 -0.76
CA PRO A 69 -35.24 33.54 -1.34
C PRO A 69 -36.19 34.76 -1.36
N THR A 70 -35.64 35.97 -1.29
CA THR A 70 -36.36 37.21 -1.63
C THR A 70 -35.47 38.15 -2.43
N THR A 71 -36.01 38.66 -3.53
CA THR A 71 -35.36 39.48 -4.57
C THR A 71 -36.03 40.87 -4.67
N VAL A 72 -35.25 41.88 -5.11
CA VAL A 72 -35.58 43.22 -5.72
C VAL A 72 -36.12 44.28 -4.73
N GLU A 73 -35.73 45.57 -4.70
CA GLU A 73 -35.73 46.62 -5.75
C GLU A 73 -35.00 47.91 -5.23
N THR A 74 -33.93 48.41 -5.87
CA THR A 74 -33.80 49.58 -6.78
C THR A 74 -34.23 50.95 -6.25
N GLN A 75 -33.30 51.94 -6.26
CA GLN A 75 -33.58 53.32 -6.74
C GLN A 75 -32.29 54.12 -7.06
N ASN A 76 -32.36 54.85 -8.18
CA ASN A 76 -31.37 55.65 -8.92
C ASN A 76 -31.47 57.16 -8.56
N LEU A 77 -30.42 57.96 -8.84
CA LEU A 77 -30.45 59.29 -9.52
C LEU A 77 -29.01 59.88 -9.59
N ALA A 78 -28.38 60.00 -10.78
CA ALA A 78 -28.28 61.21 -11.65
C ALA A 78 -27.18 62.22 -11.20
N SER A 79 -26.25 62.81 -11.98
CA SER A 79 -26.18 63.21 -13.40
C SER A 79 -24.73 63.58 -13.87
N LEU A 80 -24.30 63.09 -15.06
CA LEU A 80 -23.76 63.75 -16.31
C LEU A 80 -22.83 65.03 -16.30
N PRO A 81 -22.10 65.40 -17.40
CA PRO A 81 -21.30 64.65 -18.42
C PRO A 81 -19.99 65.42 -18.93
N PRO A 82 -19.46 65.34 -20.19
CA PRO A 82 -18.05 65.00 -20.55
C PRO A 82 -17.29 66.12 -21.36
N PRO A 83 -16.14 65.91 -22.06
CA PRO A 83 -16.13 65.36 -23.45
C PRO A 83 -14.88 64.55 -23.93
N GLU A 84 -15.17 63.65 -24.88
CA GLU A 84 -14.49 63.08 -26.08
C GLU A 84 -13.15 63.66 -26.63
N PRO A 85 -12.39 62.97 -27.56
CA PRO A 85 -12.90 62.11 -28.67
C PRO A 85 -12.12 60.81 -29.08
N THR A 86 -12.92 59.80 -29.50
CA THR A 86 -12.98 58.97 -30.75
C THR A 86 -11.81 59.06 -31.78
N PRO A 87 -11.50 58.03 -32.65
CA PRO A 87 -12.44 57.03 -33.22
C PRO A 87 -11.94 55.60 -33.61
N GLU A 88 -12.93 54.75 -33.97
CA GLU A 88 -12.94 53.67 -34.98
C GLU A 88 -12.10 52.38 -34.74
N LEU A 89 -12.51 51.15 -35.08
CA LEU A 89 -13.45 50.67 -36.10
C LEU A 89 -13.92 49.24 -35.70
N GLU A 90 -15.20 48.95 -35.88
CA GLU A 90 -15.76 47.60 -35.75
C GLU A 90 -15.23 46.66 -36.85
N THR A 91 -14.96 45.40 -36.52
CA THR A 91 -14.84 44.31 -37.49
C THR A 91 -15.50 43.05 -36.95
N MET A 92 -16.26 42.39 -37.82
CA MET A 92 -17.25 41.32 -37.56
C MET A 92 -16.72 40.04 -36.87
N PRO A 93 -17.61 39.20 -36.27
CA PRO A 93 -17.20 37.96 -35.62
C PRO A 93 -16.78 36.88 -36.63
N THR A 94 -15.57 36.36 -36.46
CA THR A 94 -15.01 35.21 -37.19
C THR A 94 -15.60 33.87 -36.71
N PRO A 95 -15.71 32.85 -37.58
CA PRO A 95 -16.15 31.50 -37.22
C PRO A 95 -15.14 30.79 -36.30
N PRO A 96 -15.57 29.79 -35.49
CA PRO A 96 -14.72 29.20 -34.46
C PRO A 96 -13.52 28.45 -35.05
N GLU A 97 -12.33 28.86 -34.61
CA GLU A 97 -11.04 28.24 -34.90
C GLU A 97 -10.97 26.81 -34.35
N LYS A 98 -10.47 25.89 -35.18
CA LYS A 98 -10.14 24.52 -34.81
C LYS A 98 -9.12 24.50 -33.66
N PRO A 99 -9.15 23.50 -32.77
CA PRO A 99 -8.25 23.45 -31.62
C PRO A 99 -6.79 23.34 -32.06
N ASN A 100 -6.00 24.22 -31.44
CA ASN A 100 -4.56 24.36 -31.52
C ASN A 100 -3.81 23.03 -31.67
N THR A 101 -3.00 22.93 -32.72
CA THR A 101 -1.95 21.94 -32.86
C THR A 101 -0.92 22.17 -31.75
N LEU A 102 -1.01 21.37 -30.68
CA LEU A 102 -0.01 21.34 -29.63
C LEU A 102 1.34 20.91 -30.24
N LYS A 103 2.34 21.79 -30.11
CA LYS A 103 3.73 21.48 -30.44
C LYS A 103 4.19 20.34 -29.52
N ILE A 104 4.34 19.15 -30.09
CA ILE A 104 4.96 18.00 -29.43
C ILE A 104 6.43 18.36 -29.15
N PRO A 105 6.89 18.43 -27.89
CA PRO A 105 8.32 18.49 -27.61
C PRO A 105 8.99 17.18 -28.02
N ASN A 106 10.19 17.33 -28.57
CA ASN A 106 11.03 16.29 -29.14
C ASN A 106 11.19 15.05 -28.22
N LEU A 107 10.86 13.89 -28.77
CA LEU A 107 10.85 12.55 -28.16
C LEU A 107 12.26 11.97 -28.00
N ALA A 108 13.18 12.71 -27.38
CA ALA A 108 14.56 12.28 -27.21
C ALA A 108 15.13 12.76 -25.88
N GLN A 109 14.74 12.09 -24.79
CA GLN A 109 15.47 11.87 -23.52
C GLN A 109 14.46 11.45 -22.45
N GLN A 110 14.02 10.20 -22.49
CA GLN A 110 13.30 9.61 -21.36
C GLN A 110 13.99 8.30 -21.01
N THR A 111 14.84 8.36 -20.00
CA THR A 111 15.23 7.20 -19.22
C THR A 111 13.95 6.65 -18.60
N LEU A 112 13.41 5.57 -19.18
CA LEU A 112 12.55 4.66 -18.42
C LEU A 112 13.23 4.46 -17.07
N PRO A 113 12.51 4.52 -15.93
CA PRO A 113 13.11 4.08 -14.69
C PRO A 113 13.67 2.69 -14.97
N SER A 114 14.98 2.58 -14.77
CA SER A 114 15.72 1.34 -14.79
C SER A 114 14.91 0.26 -14.06
N SER A 115 15.19 -1.03 -14.30
CA SER A 115 14.65 -2.18 -13.54
C SER A 115 14.73 -2.07 -12.00
N ASP A 116 15.28 -0.98 -11.50
CA ASP A 116 15.56 -0.61 -10.12
C ASP A 116 14.42 0.17 -9.44
N PHE A 117 13.28 0.40 -10.10
CA PHE A 117 12.07 0.99 -9.48
C PHE A 117 10.88 0.02 -9.46
N SER A 118 10.55 -0.48 -8.27
CA SER A 118 9.34 -1.27 -8.04
C SER A 118 8.75 -1.06 -6.65
N LEU A 119 7.44 -1.21 -6.54
CA LEU A 119 6.71 -1.17 -5.27
C LEU A 119 5.77 -2.37 -5.19
N ARG A 120 5.58 -2.89 -3.98
CA ARG A 120 4.51 -3.84 -3.69
C ARG A 120 3.92 -3.57 -2.33
N PHE A 121 2.66 -3.18 -2.31
CA PHE A 121 1.86 -3.14 -1.09
C PHE A 121 0.96 -4.37 -1.05
N ARG A 122 0.87 -5.04 0.11
CA ARG A 122 -0.04 -6.18 0.29
C ARG A 122 -0.65 -6.17 1.68
N ALA A 123 -1.95 -6.33 1.75
CA ALA A 123 -2.73 -6.48 2.96
C ALA A 123 -3.72 -7.64 2.78
N THR A 124 -3.67 -8.63 3.68
CA THR A 124 -4.52 -9.81 3.60
C THR A 124 -5.10 -10.16 4.96
N GLY A 125 -6.31 -10.70 4.95
CA GLY A 125 -6.99 -11.24 6.13
C GLY A 125 -7.95 -12.35 5.74
N GLU A 126 -8.78 -12.76 6.68
CA GLU A 126 -9.68 -13.90 6.45
C GLU A 126 -10.74 -13.60 5.39
N SER A 127 -11.19 -12.34 5.32
CA SER A 127 -12.26 -11.89 4.43
C SER A 127 -11.84 -10.86 3.39
N PHE A 128 -10.55 -10.57 3.26
CA PHE A 128 -10.08 -9.58 2.30
C PHE A 128 -8.70 -9.93 1.75
N TYR A 129 -8.48 -9.50 0.52
CA TYR A 129 -7.19 -9.51 -0.16
C TYR A 129 -7.01 -8.18 -0.88
N THR A 130 -5.84 -7.57 -0.73
CA THR A 130 -5.44 -6.39 -1.48
C THR A 130 -3.94 -6.47 -1.73
N GLU A 131 -3.57 -6.36 -3.00
CA GLU A 131 -2.20 -6.25 -3.44
C GLU A 131 -2.09 -5.21 -4.55
N ILE A 132 -1.16 -4.27 -4.40
CA ILE A 132 -0.87 -3.24 -5.40
C ILE A 132 0.60 -3.38 -5.74
N THR A 133 0.89 -3.63 -7.02
CA THR A 133 2.24 -3.80 -7.53
C THR A 133 2.54 -2.74 -8.58
N LEU A 134 3.71 -2.13 -8.49
CA LEU A 134 4.27 -1.29 -9.54
C LEU A 134 5.57 -1.94 -9.99
N ALA A 135 5.62 -2.39 -11.24
CA ALA A 135 6.84 -2.92 -11.84
C ALA A 135 6.87 -2.58 -13.33
N ASN A 136 8.04 -2.18 -13.83
CA ASN A 136 8.24 -1.82 -15.23
C ASN A 136 7.24 -0.75 -15.73
N GLY A 137 6.88 0.20 -14.87
CA GLY A 137 5.90 1.25 -15.17
C GLY A 137 4.44 0.79 -15.19
N ILE A 138 4.15 -0.47 -14.88
CA ILE A 138 2.79 -1.02 -14.85
C ILE A 138 2.34 -1.13 -13.41
N LEU A 139 1.24 -0.45 -13.09
CA LEU A 139 0.54 -0.61 -11.83
C LEU A 139 -0.52 -1.71 -11.98
N SER A 140 -0.50 -2.71 -11.11
CA SER A 140 -1.52 -3.76 -11.04
C SER A 140 -2.13 -3.80 -9.65
N TYR A 141 -3.45 -3.81 -9.58
CA TYR A 141 -4.24 -3.94 -8.38
C TYR A 141 -4.98 -5.28 -8.38
N THR A 142 -4.59 -6.16 -7.47
CA THR A 142 -5.22 -7.46 -7.24
C THR A 142 -6.05 -7.41 -5.95
N TYR A 143 -7.32 -7.78 -6.03
CA TYR A 143 -8.24 -7.71 -4.90
C TYR A 143 -9.23 -8.87 -4.86
N PHE A 144 -9.77 -9.12 -3.67
CA PHE A 144 -10.88 -10.03 -3.47
C PHE A 144 -12.18 -9.22 -3.25
N GLU A 145 -13.26 -9.65 -3.87
CA GLU A 145 -14.60 -9.08 -3.72
C GLU A 145 -15.57 -10.21 -3.36
N ASP A 146 -16.23 -10.12 -2.20
CA ASP A 146 -17.19 -11.13 -1.74
C ASP A 146 -18.58 -10.89 -2.37
N THR A 147 -18.73 -11.26 -3.64
CA THR A 147 -20.01 -11.07 -4.36
C THR A 147 -21.10 -12.07 -3.93
N ASP A 148 -20.69 -13.25 -3.46
CA ASP A 148 -21.60 -14.37 -3.17
C ASP A 148 -21.85 -14.58 -1.67
N GLY A 149 -21.33 -13.68 -0.82
CA GLY A 149 -21.49 -13.75 0.64
C GLY A 149 -20.78 -14.94 1.29
N ARG A 150 -19.73 -15.49 0.66
CA ARG A 150 -19.01 -16.68 1.15
C ARG A 150 -18.31 -16.41 2.46
N CYS A 151 -17.90 -15.16 2.70
CA CYS A 151 -17.19 -14.79 3.90
C CYS A 151 -18.12 -14.66 5.12
N ALA A 152 -19.45 -14.79 4.95
CA ALA A 152 -20.38 -14.92 6.06
C ALA A 152 -20.12 -16.17 6.93
N GLN A 153 -19.48 -17.20 6.37
CA GLN A 153 -19.09 -18.43 7.07
C GLN A 153 -17.56 -18.57 7.16
N TRP A 154 -16.81 -17.45 7.25
CA TRP A 154 -15.34 -17.45 7.24
C TRP A 154 -14.70 -18.40 8.28
N VAL A 155 -15.36 -18.67 9.41
CA VAL A 155 -14.88 -19.62 10.44
C VAL A 155 -14.72 -21.05 9.88
N GLN A 156 -15.49 -21.41 8.85
CA GLN A 156 -15.42 -22.73 8.19
C GLN A 156 -14.38 -22.78 7.06
N SER A 157 -13.90 -21.63 6.58
CA SER A 157 -12.93 -21.52 5.49
C SER A 157 -12.15 -20.23 5.66
N THR A 158 -10.93 -20.34 6.19
CA THR A 158 -10.05 -19.21 6.47
C THR A 158 -8.73 -19.37 5.69
N PRO A 159 -8.41 -18.47 4.75
CA PRO A 159 -9.26 -17.38 4.27
C PRO A 159 -10.51 -17.89 3.53
N CYS A 160 -11.56 -17.07 3.43
CA CYS A 160 -12.78 -17.40 2.68
C CYS A 160 -12.60 -17.21 1.16
N TRP A 161 -11.41 -16.83 0.71
CA TRP A 161 -11.02 -16.60 -0.68
C TRP A 161 -9.91 -17.57 -1.11
N GLN A 162 -9.91 -17.91 -2.40
CA GLN A 162 -8.90 -18.68 -3.10
C GLN A 162 -8.23 -17.80 -4.16
N ALA A 163 -7.12 -18.29 -4.74
CA ALA A 163 -6.36 -17.53 -5.72
C ALA A 163 -7.18 -17.23 -7.00
N GLU A 164 -8.02 -18.18 -7.41
CA GLU A 164 -8.95 -18.06 -8.54
C GLU A 164 -10.07 -17.03 -8.33
N ASP A 165 -10.32 -16.61 -7.10
CA ASP A 165 -11.33 -15.58 -6.79
C ASP A 165 -10.77 -14.15 -6.89
N LEU A 166 -9.45 -14.02 -7.03
CA LEU A 166 -8.79 -12.73 -7.08
C LEU A 166 -8.97 -12.10 -8.46
N LYS A 167 -9.37 -10.83 -8.45
CA LYS A 167 -9.47 -9.99 -9.65
C LYS A 167 -8.23 -9.13 -9.75
N THR A 168 -7.70 -8.95 -10.95
CA THR A 168 -6.57 -8.05 -11.20
C THR A 168 -6.93 -7.07 -12.30
N ILE A 169 -6.73 -5.78 -12.02
CA ILE A 169 -6.77 -4.71 -13.01
C ILE A 169 -5.39 -4.05 -13.10
N SER A 170 -4.97 -3.68 -14.31
CA SER A 170 -3.64 -3.14 -14.55
C SER A 170 -3.66 -1.99 -15.54
N LEU A 171 -2.78 -1.01 -15.33
CA LEU A 171 -2.59 0.12 -16.23
C LEU A 171 -1.12 0.51 -16.27
N ALA A 172 -0.63 0.85 -17.47
CA ALA A 172 0.66 1.51 -17.61
C ALA A 172 0.54 2.96 -17.12
N LEU A 173 1.32 3.33 -16.11
CA LEU A 173 1.33 4.69 -15.59
C LEU A 173 2.00 5.64 -16.57
N ARG A 174 1.55 6.89 -16.58
CA ARG A 174 2.22 7.94 -17.36
C ARG A 174 3.56 8.29 -16.72
N PRO A 175 4.53 8.80 -17.49
CA PRO A 175 5.83 9.21 -16.95
C PRO A 175 5.71 10.18 -15.75
N GLU A 176 4.78 11.13 -15.80
CA GLU A 176 4.58 12.12 -14.73
C GLU A 176 4.12 11.46 -13.43
N ASP A 177 3.29 10.43 -13.52
CA ASP A 177 2.79 9.67 -12.37
C ASP A 177 3.92 8.82 -11.75
N LEU A 178 4.79 8.26 -12.59
CA LEU A 178 5.99 7.54 -12.15
C LEU A 178 6.98 8.46 -11.43
N ASP A 179 7.23 9.65 -11.99
CA ASP A 179 8.10 10.66 -11.37
C ASP A 179 7.54 11.12 -10.02
N ASN A 180 6.22 11.32 -9.93
CA ASN A 180 5.55 11.66 -8.68
C ASN A 180 5.71 10.55 -7.63
N LEU A 181 5.47 9.29 -7.99
CA LEU A 181 5.64 8.15 -7.09
C LEU A 181 7.09 8.02 -6.60
N TYR A 182 8.04 8.18 -7.52
CA TYR A 182 9.46 8.18 -7.22
C TYR A 182 9.82 9.26 -6.19
N ALA A 183 9.34 10.50 -6.39
CA ALA A 183 9.55 11.61 -5.46
C ALA A 183 8.94 11.33 -4.08
N VAL A 184 7.70 10.82 -4.03
CA VAL A 184 7.02 10.47 -2.78
C VAL A 184 7.83 9.47 -1.96
N ILE A 185 8.42 8.43 -2.58
CA ILE A 185 9.23 7.45 -1.84
C ILE A 185 10.49 8.08 -1.28
N LYS A 186 11.20 8.88 -2.08
CA LYS A 186 12.42 9.57 -1.63
C LYS A 186 12.14 10.49 -0.45
N GLU A 187 11.05 11.24 -0.51
CA GLU A 187 10.64 12.17 0.54
C GLU A 187 10.03 11.47 1.76
N SER A 188 9.42 10.28 1.59
CA SER A 188 8.75 9.57 2.67
C SER A 188 9.70 9.20 3.81
N GLY A 189 10.99 9.01 3.52
CA GLY A 189 11.96 8.47 4.46
C GLY A 189 11.80 6.97 4.73
N ALA A 190 10.93 6.25 4.00
CA ALA A 190 10.65 4.83 4.21
C ALA A 190 11.92 3.96 4.15
N LEU A 191 12.80 4.23 3.19
CA LEU A 191 14.09 3.53 3.03
C LEU A 191 15.07 3.78 4.18
N THR A 192 14.83 4.81 5.01
CA THR A 192 15.72 5.21 6.12
C THR A 192 15.23 4.71 7.49
N LEU A 193 14.06 4.07 7.54
CA LEU A 193 13.52 3.52 8.77
C LEU A 193 14.47 2.47 9.35
N LYS A 194 14.82 2.64 10.62
CA LYS A 194 15.76 1.76 11.34
C LYS A 194 15.20 0.37 11.64
N ARG A 195 13.87 0.25 11.70
CA ARG A 195 13.16 -1.00 11.93
C ARG A 195 12.35 -1.34 10.69
N ASP A 196 12.14 -2.64 10.51
CA ASP A 196 11.38 -3.16 9.38
C ASP A 196 9.96 -3.58 9.80
N THR A 197 9.77 -3.89 11.09
CA THR A 197 8.47 -4.32 11.63
C THR A 197 7.94 -3.34 12.67
N PHE A 198 6.65 -3.02 12.55
CA PHE A 198 5.89 -2.08 13.39
C PHE A 198 4.57 -2.69 13.85
N GLY A 199 3.84 -2.03 14.74
CA GLY A 199 2.61 -2.54 15.34
C GLY A 199 2.87 -3.20 16.70
N GLY A 200 3.87 -4.08 16.80
CA GLY A 200 4.37 -4.59 18.08
C GLY A 200 3.57 -5.75 18.65
N ALA A 201 3.08 -6.64 17.77
CA ALA A 201 2.37 -7.84 18.19
C ALA A 201 3.32 -8.75 18.97
N LYS A 202 2.83 -9.30 20.09
CA LYS A 202 3.57 -10.30 20.86
C LYS A 202 3.60 -11.64 20.12
N ALA A 203 4.52 -12.52 20.52
CA ALA A 203 4.52 -13.90 20.03
C ALA A 203 3.16 -14.56 20.28
N GLY A 204 2.57 -15.16 19.25
CA GLY A 204 1.25 -15.79 19.29
C GLY A 204 0.06 -14.83 19.26
N GLN A 205 0.27 -13.51 19.25
CA GLN A 205 -0.81 -12.54 19.15
C GLN A 205 -1.31 -12.43 17.70
N ARG A 206 -2.62 -12.63 17.52
CA ARG A 206 -3.27 -12.44 16.23
C ARG A 206 -3.17 -10.99 15.77
N HIS A 207 -2.78 -10.79 14.52
CA HIS A 207 -2.69 -9.49 13.85
C HIS A 207 -2.80 -9.67 12.34
N TYR A 208 -3.11 -8.59 11.63
CA TYR A 208 -3.15 -8.55 10.17
C TYR A 208 -1.90 -7.84 9.65
N PRO A 209 -1.00 -8.54 8.96
CA PRO A 209 0.18 -7.93 8.40
C PRO A 209 -0.19 -7.12 7.16
N GLN A 210 0.35 -5.90 7.09
CA GLN A 210 0.44 -5.12 5.87
C GLN A 210 1.92 -5.03 5.50
N THR A 211 2.29 -5.41 4.28
CA THR A 211 3.67 -5.42 3.81
C THR A 211 3.86 -4.38 2.71
N LEU A 212 4.99 -3.67 2.75
CA LEU A 212 5.42 -2.74 1.72
C LEU A 212 6.85 -3.09 1.30
N ASP A 213 7.00 -3.62 0.10
CA ASP A 213 8.30 -3.88 -0.53
C ASP A 213 8.64 -2.73 -1.46
N ILE A 214 9.84 -2.19 -1.32
CA ILE A 214 10.33 -1.02 -2.05
C ILE A 214 11.67 -1.38 -2.68
N MET A 215 11.75 -1.24 -4.02
CA MET A 215 13.01 -1.22 -4.76
C MET A 215 13.16 0.15 -5.40
N LEU A 216 14.22 0.87 -5.06
CA LEU A 216 14.51 2.19 -5.60
C LEU A 216 16.01 2.42 -5.68
N ASP A 217 16.53 2.79 -6.86
CA ASP A 217 17.95 3.09 -7.08
C ASP A 217 18.87 1.95 -6.58
N GLY A 218 18.46 0.69 -6.78
CA GLY A 218 19.18 -0.51 -6.34
C GLY A 218 19.11 -0.78 -4.83
N LYS A 219 18.34 0.00 -4.06
CA LYS A 219 18.07 -0.27 -2.64
C LYS A 219 16.77 -1.02 -2.51
N GLU A 220 16.81 -2.10 -1.74
CA GLU A 220 15.63 -2.89 -1.37
C GLU A 220 15.29 -2.68 0.11
N LYS A 221 14.00 -2.52 0.41
CA LYS A 221 13.48 -2.44 1.78
C LYS A 221 12.11 -3.09 1.84
N GLN A 222 11.93 -4.01 2.78
CA GLN A 222 10.63 -4.53 3.18
C GLN A 222 10.23 -3.92 4.52
N LEU A 223 9.01 -3.38 4.58
CA LEU A 223 8.41 -2.90 5.80
C LEU A 223 7.15 -3.73 6.10
N VAL A 224 6.90 -4.01 7.37
CA VAL A 224 5.74 -4.78 7.85
C VAL A 224 5.06 -4.01 8.97
N TYR A 225 3.76 -3.76 8.81
CA TYR A 225 2.91 -3.24 9.88
C TYR A 225 1.97 -4.33 10.39
N GLN A 226 2.02 -4.59 11.69
CA GLN A 226 1.15 -5.56 12.36
C GLN A 226 -0.09 -4.86 12.91
N SER A 227 -1.20 -4.93 12.18
CA SER A 227 -2.45 -4.31 12.60
C SER A 227 -3.21 -5.21 13.59
N PHE A 228 -3.49 -4.69 14.78
CA PHE A 228 -4.35 -5.31 15.78
C PHE A 228 -4.90 -4.22 16.74
N PRO A 229 -5.98 -4.49 17.49
CA PRO A 229 -6.46 -3.57 18.51
C PRO A 229 -5.36 -3.25 19.55
N GLY A 230 -4.95 -1.98 19.63
CA GLY A 230 -3.86 -1.55 20.50
C GLY A 230 -2.45 -1.63 19.87
N SER A 231 -2.37 -1.88 18.57
CA SER A 231 -1.11 -1.76 17.82
C SER A 231 -0.50 -0.36 17.97
N SER A 232 0.83 -0.30 18.02
CA SER A 232 1.55 0.96 17.95
C SER A 232 1.24 1.70 16.64
N PRO A 233 1.38 3.04 16.60
CA PRO A 233 1.12 3.81 15.40
C PRO A 233 1.97 3.32 14.22
N LYS A 234 1.33 3.26 13.04
CA LYS A 234 2.01 3.03 11.77
C LYS A 234 2.97 4.20 11.50
N PRO A 235 4.22 3.95 11.06
CA PRO A 235 5.12 5.02 10.67
C PRO A 235 4.52 5.88 9.56
N GLU A 236 4.66 7.20 9.67
CA GLU A 236 4.16 8.15 8.67
C GLU A 236 4.66 7.82 7.26
N ALA A 237 5.94 7.48 7.14
CA ALA A 237 6.57 7.05 5.89
C ALA A 237 5.84 5.87 5.23
N PHE A 238 5.43 4.87 6.03
CA PHE A 238 4.68 3.72 5.56
C PHE A 238 3.27 4.16 5.13
N ALA A 239 2.57 4.89 6.01
CA ALA A 239 1.19 5.31 5.77
C ALA A 239 1.05 6.19 4.52
N ARG A 240 2.02 7.09 4.26
CA ARG A 240 2.06 7.93 3.06
C ARG A 240 2.14 7.08 1.79
N LEU A 241 3.00 6.06 1.77
CA LEU A 241 3.17 5.19 0.60
C LEU A 241 1.95 4.29 0.36
N GLU A 242 1.39 3.73 1.42
CA GLU A 242 0.12 2.98 1.34
C GLU A 242 -1.00 3.85 0.78
N THR A 243 -1.16 5.08 1.30
CA THR A 243 -2.22 6.01 0.85
C THR A 243 -2.09 6.31 -0.63
N VAL A 244 -0.89 6.70 -1.08
CA VAL A 244 -0.65 7.03 -2.49
C VAL A 244 -0.90 5.83 -3.40
N LEU A 245 -0.44 4.63 -3.01
CA LEU A 245 -0.70 3.42 -3.80
C LEU A 245 -2.20 3.11 -3.91
N LEU A 246 -2.94 3.25 -2.82
CA LEU A 246 -4.40 3.05 -2.80
C LEU A 246 -5.13 4.08 -3.67
N GLU A 247 -4.68 5.34 -3.67
CA GLU A 247 -5.24 6.38 -4.54
C GLU A 247 -5.05 6.05 -6.03
N TYR A 248 -3.83 5.65 -6.42
CA TYR A 248 -3.58 5.22 -7.79
C TYR A 248 -4.39 3.97 -8.18
N ALA A 249 -4.52 3.00 -7.27
CA ALA A 249 -5.31 1.79 -7.52
C ALA A 249 -6.81 2.08 -7.67
N ARG A 250 -7.34 3.05 -6.91
CA ARG A 250 -8.75 3.49 -7.02
C ARG A 250 -9.05 4.08 -8.40
N ASP A 251 -8.10 4.81 -8.97
CA ASP A 251 -8.27 5.52 -10.24
C ASP A 251 -8.04 4.63 -11.47
N LEU A 252 -7.75 3.33 -11.28
CA LEU A 252 -7.73 2.33 -12.35
C LEU A 252 -9.14 2.11 -12.94
N PRO A 253 -9.26 1.75 -14.23
CA PRO A 253 -10.55 1.46 -14.83
C PRO A 253 -11.16 0.17 -14.25
N HIS A 254 -12.38 0.27 -13.71
CA HIS A 254 -13.18 -0.84 -13.15
C HIS A 254 -14.30 -1.26 -14.10
#